data_AF-A0A7C8ZWQ6-F1
#
_entry.id   AF-A0A7C8ZWQ6-F1
#
_cell.length_a   1.000
_cell.length_b   1.000
_cell.length_c   1.000
_cell.angle_alpha   90.00
_cell.angle_beta   90.00
_cell.angle_gamma   90.00
#
_symmetry.space_group_name_H-M   'P 1'
#
loop_
_entity.id
_entity.type
_entity.pdbx_description
1 polymer ?
#
loop_
_entity_poly.entity_id
_entity_poly.type
_entity_poly.pdbx_seq_one_letter_code
_entity_poly.pdbx_strand_id
1 'polypeptide(L)'
;GSAYGTRENRRFTFRGAVNLHAGVNRIALLSIAVGLPNVGPHFETWKTGILGPVVLHGLSSGKRDLTWQKWSYQVGLKGEAMNLVNPNEASSDEWLQGSLASRGTKPLTWYKVSFDAPGGVEPLALDMQSMGKGQIWINGQSIGRYWTDSAKGSCKSCSYAGR
;
A
#
# COMPACT_ATOMS: atom_id res chain seq x y z
N GLY A 1 -8.60 -1.18 -9.20
CA GLY A 1 -7.83 0.09 -9.27
C GLY A 1 -7.50 0.58 -7.87
N SER A 2 -6.80 1.69 -7.77
CA SER A 2 -6.40 2.31 -6.49
C SER A 2 -6.37 3.84 -6.61
N ALA A 3 -6.46 4.54 -5.48
CA ALA A 3 -6.26 5.98 -5.37
C ALA A 3 -5.67 6.31 -3.99
N TYR A 4 -5.08 7.50 -3.86
CA TYR A 4 -4.51 8.01 -2.63
C TYR A 4 -4.62 9.54 -2.59
N GLY A 5 -4.62 10.09 -1.37
CA GLY A 5 -4.53 11.54 -1.15
C GLY A 5 -3.07 12.02 -1.04
N THR A 6 -2.89 13.32 -0.86
CA THR A 6 -1.58 13.91 -0.55
C THR A 6 -1.40 14.10 0.95
N ARG A 7 -0.23 14.60 1.37
CA ARG A 7 0.04 14.95 2.76
C ARG A 7 -0.92 16.04 3.26
N GLU A 8 -1.17 17.04 2.42
CA GLU A 8 -2.05 18.18 2.71
C GLU A 8 -3.53 17.78 2.58
N ASN A 9 -3.90 17.09 1.49
CA ASN A 9 -5.25 16.62 1.26
C ASN A 9 -5.32 15.09 1.28
N ARG A 10 -5.48 14.53 2.47
CA ARG A 10 -5.55 13.07 2.70
C ARG A 10 -6.85 12.44 2.20
N ARG A 11 -7.92 13.22 2.05
CA ARG A 11 -9.22 12.69 1.58
C ARG A 11 -9.17 12.55 0.07
N PHE A 12 -9.58 11.38 -0.41
CA PHE A 12 -9.68 11.10 -1.83
C PHE A 12 -10.95 10.29 -2.12
N THR A 13 -11.35 10.28 -3.39
CA THR A 13 -12.46 9.48 -3.90
C THR A 13 -11.94 8.59 -5.01
N PHE A 14 -12.19 7.30 -4.93
CA PHE A 14 -11.94 6.37 -6.02
C PHE A 14 -13.22 6.19 -6.85
N ARG A 15 -13.10 6.33 -8.17
CA ARG A 15 -14.16 6.01 -9.14
C ARG A 15 -13.59 5.08 -10.19
N GLY A 16 -14.26 3.97 -10.44
CA GLY A 16 -13.86 3.02 -11.45
C GLY A 16 -15.00 2.08 -11.79
N ALA A 17 -15.00 1.59 -13.04
CA ALA A 17 -15.87 0.50 -13.42
C ALA A 17 -15.51 -0.77 -12.63
N VAL A 18 -16.52 -1.54 -12.27
CA VAL A 18 -16.38 -2.83 -11.59
C VAL A 18 -17.09 -3.89 -12.40
N ASN A 19 -16.47 -5.05 -12.53
CA ASN A 19 -17.08 -6.19 -13.21
C ASN A 19 -17.88 -6.98 -12.17
N LEU A 20 -19.20 -6.92 -12.29
CA LEU A 20 -20.13 -7.66 -11.43
C LEU A 20 -20.76 -8.78 -12.24
N HIS A 21 -21.07 -9.89 -11.57
CA HIS A 21 -21.77 -11.03 -12.16
C HIS A 21 -23.15 -11.21 -11.53
N ALA A 22 -23.99 -12.05 -12.14
CA ALA A 22 -25.28 -12.40 -11.57
C ALA A 22 -25.10 -13.07 -10.20
N GLY A 23 -25.94 -12.69 -9.23
CA GLY A 23 -25.89 -13.22 -7.87
C GLY A 23 -25.00 -12.42 -6.91
N VAL A 24 -24.40 -13.12 -5.95
CA VAL A 24 -23.63 -12.51 -4.86
C VAL A 24 -22.24 -12.12 -5.34
N ASN A 25 -21.89 -10.84 -5.20
CA ASN A 25 -20.56 -10.32 -5.50
C ASN A 25 -19.85 -9.93 -4.20
N ARG A 26 -18.57 -10.30 -4.06
CA ARG A 26 -17.74 -9.89 -2.93
C ARG A 26 -16.90 -8.67 -3.31
N ILE A 27 -17.18 -7.54 -2.65
CA ILE A 27 -16.38 -6.32 -2.80
C ILE A 27 -15.41 -6.27 -1.62
N ALA A 28 -14.11 -6.27 -1.90
CA ALA A 28 -13.05 -6.13 -0.91
C ALA A 28 -12.35 -4.77 -1.10
N LEU A 29 -12.27 -3.98 -0.04
CA LEU A 29 -11.61 -2.68 -0.04
C LEU A 29 -10.44 -2.71 0.92
N LEU A 30 -9.24 -2.44 0.42
CA LEU A 30 -8.04 -2.33 1.25
C LEU A 30 -7.76 -0.86 1.55
N SER A 31 -7.88 -0.49 2.82
CA SER A 31 -7.53 0.85 3.31
C SER A 31 -6.13 0.83 3.91
N ILE A 32 -5.29 1.81 3.54
CA ILE A 32 -3.89 1.88 3.98
C ILE A 32 -3.61 3.25 4.57
N ALA A 33 -3.08 3.29 5.80
CA ALA A 33 -2.49 4.49 6.40
C ALA A 33 -0.98 4.53 6.08
N VAL A 34 -0.46 5.71 5.71
CA VAL A 34 0.97 5.90 5.40
C VAL A 34 1.59 6.82 6.45
N GLY A 35 1.54 6.36 7.70
CA GLY A 35 1.75 7.19 8.89
C GLY A 35 0.44 7.82 9.39
N LEU A 36 0.50 8.39 10.59
CA LEU A 36 -0.58 9.12 11.23
C LEU A 36 -0.27 10.62 11.27
N PRO A 37 -1.28 11.50 11.37
CA PRO A 37 -1.07 12.92 11.57
C PRO A 37 -0.23 13.21 12.80
N ASN A 38 0.66 14.20 12.69
CA ASN A 38 1.60 14.59 13.74
C ASN A 38 1.68 16.11 13.97
N VAL A 39 0.83 16.89 13.30
CA VAL A 39 0.79 18.36 13.41
C VAL A 39 -0.61 18.89 13.08
N GLY A 40 -1.04 19.91 13.82
CA GLY A 40 -2.31 20.61 13.62
C GLY A 40 -3.21 20.57 14.87
N PRO A 41 -4.12 21.54 15.05
CA PRO A 41 -5.08 21.50 16.15
C PRO A 41 -5.94 20.24 16.08
N HIS A 42 -6.04 19.53 17.20
CA HIS A 42 -6.83 18.31 17.35
C HIS A 42 -6.56 17.23 16.30
N PHE A 43 -5.30 17.06 15.86
CA PHE A 43 -4.95 16.09 14.83
C PHE A 43 -5.28 14.64 15.22
N GLU A 44 -5.37 14.35 16.52
CA GLU A 44 -5.79 13.07 17.10
C GLU A 44 -7.24 12.69 16.74
N THR A 45 -8.09 13.68 16.42
CA THR A 45 -9.50 13.46 16.05
C THR A 45 -9.68 13.17 14.56
N TRP A 46 -8.61 13.30 13.76
CA TRP A 46 -8.69 13.20 12.31
C TRP A 46 -8.86 11.75 11.87
N LYS A 47 -10.00 11.47 11.22
CA LYS A 47 -10.38 10.13 10.82
C LYS A 47 -9.53 9.62 9.64
N THR A 48 -9.22 8.32 9.67
CA THR A 48 -8.54 7.59 8.59
C THR A 48 -9.35 6.34 8.25
N GLY A 49 -9.45 6.00 6.97
CA GLY A 49 -10.17 4.82 6.50
C GLY A 49 -11.33 5.14 5.58
N ILE A 50 -12.17 4.13 5.34
CA ILE A 50 -13.32 4.22 4.44
C ILE A 50 -14.54 4.64 5.26
N LEU A 51 -14.82 5.93 5.25
CA LEU A 51 -15.93 6.54 6.01
C LEU A 51 -17.19 6.75 5.16
N GLY A 52 -17.10 6.40 3.87
CA GLY A 52 -18.16 6.61 2.91
C GLY A 52 -18.26 8.05 2.36
N PRO A 53 -19.23 8.29 1.46
CA PRO A 53 -20.18 7.29 0.97
C PRO A 53 -19.53 6.25 0.04
N VAL A 54 -20.05 5.02 0.03
CA VAL A 54 -19.66 3.95 -0.90
C VAL A 54 -20.87 3.63 -1.79
N VAL A 55 -20.84 4.04 -3.05
CA VAL A 55 -22.02 3.99 -3.94
C VAL A 55 -21.71 3.21 -5.22
N LEU A 56 -22.61 2.28 -5.57
CA LEU A 56 -22.65 1.64 -6.87
C LEU A 56 -23.63 2.37 -7.78
N HIS A 57 -23.21 2.67 -9.00
CA HIS A 57 -24.02 3.30 -10.03
C HIS A 57 -24.26 2.33 -11.19
N GLY A 58 -25.29 2.60 -12.01
CA GLY A 58 -25.54 1.86 -13.24
C GLY A 58 -26.26 0.52 -13.05
N LEU A 59 -26.92 0.32 -11.92
CA LEU A 59 -27.82 -0.83 -11.72
C LEU A 59 -29.16 -0.53 -12.40
N SER A 60 -29.93 -1.56 -12.75
CA SER A 60 -31.30 -1.40 -13.27
C SER A 60 -32.21 -0.63 -12.30
N SER A 61 -31.97 -0.77 -10.99
CA SER A 61 -32.62 0.00 -9.92
C SER A 61 -32.00 1.38 -9.68
N GLY A 62 -31.13 1.87 -10.57
CA GLY A 62 -30.40 3.13 -10.44
C GLY A 62 -29.10 3.01 -9.64
N LYS A 63 -28.99 3.74 -8.53
CA LYS A 63 -27.82 3.71 -7.64
C LYS A 63 -28.11 2.92 -6.37
N ARG A 64 -27.09 2.29 -5.81
CA ARG A 64 -27.17 1.59 -4.53
C ARG A 64 -26.09 2.10 -3.59
N ASP A 65 -26.51 2.59 -2.44
CA ASP A 65 -25.60 3.00 -1.37
C ASP A 65 -25.25 1.80 -0.48
N LEU A 66 -23.96 1.47 -0.41
CA LEU A 66 -23.42 0.38 0.39
C LEU A 66 -22.93 0.83 1.76
N THR A 67 -22.95 2.14 2.06
CA THR A 67 -22.41 2.71 3.30
C THR A 67 -23.06 2.11 4.53
N TRP A 68 -24.37 1.87 4.49
CA TRP A 68 -25.18 1.37 5.60
C TRP A 68 -25.45 -0.14 5.54
N GLN A 69 -24.74 -0.87 4.68
CA GLN A 69 -24.86 -2.33 4.58
C GLN A 69 -23.98 -3.02 5.64
N LYS A 70 -24.12 -4.35 5.77
CA LYS A 70 -23.25 -5.13 6.67
C LYS A 70 -21.83 -5.16 6.12
N TRP A 71 -20.87 -4.73 6.93
CA TRP A 71 -19.44 -4.79 6.63
C TRP A 71 -18.74 -5.86 7.47
N SER A 72 -17.70 -6.45 6.89
CA SER A 72 -16.76 -7.34 7.59
C SER A 72 -15.37 -6.72 7.54
N TYR A 73 -14.61 -6.86 8.62
CA TYR A 73 -13.31 -6.22 8.79
C TYR A 73 -12.24 -7.28 9.05
N GLN A 74 -11.06 -7.07 8.46
CA GLN A 74 -9.86 -7.83 8.74
C GLN A 74 -8.72 -6.83 8.95
N VAL A 75 -8.03 -6.95 10.09
CA VAL A 75 -6.85 -6.13 10.39
C VAL A 75 -5.62 -6.83 9.83
N GLY A 76 -4.79 -6.07 9.12
CA GLY A 76 -3.53 -6.58 8.55
C GLY A 76 -3.68 -7.54 7.38
N LEU A 77 -2.54 -7.96 6.85
CA LEU A 77 -2.41 -8.90 5.75
C LEU A 77 -2.18 -10.31 6.28
N LYS A 78 -2.62 -11.33 5.53
CA LYS A 78 -2.40 -12.75 5.90
C LYS A 78 -0.90 -13.05 6.12
N GLY A 79 -0.02 -12.51 5.28
CA GLY A 79 1.43 -12.70 5.43
C GLY A 79 2.03 -12.05 6.68
N GLU A 80 1.42 -11.00 7.22
CA GLU A 80 1.81 -10.43 8.51
C GLU A 80 1.41 -11.38 9.65
N ALA A 81 0.19 -11.93 9.61
CA ALA A 81 -0.29 -12.89 10.60
C ALA A 81 0.50 -14.21 10.59
N MET A 82 1.06 -14.60 9.44
CA MET A 82 1.93 -15.77 9.28
C MET A 82 3.40 -15.49 9.63
N ASN A 83 3.73 -14.25 10.02
CA ASN A 83 5.10 -13.83 10.33
C ASN A 83 6.11 -14.15 9.19
N LEU A 84 5.73 -13.95 7.93
CA LEU A 84 6.57 -14.28 6.75
C LEU A 84 7.92 -13.53 6.73
N VAL A 85 8.07 -12.50 7.56
CA VAL A 85 9.28 -11.70 7.72
C VAL A 85 10.36 -12.44 8.51
N ASN A 86 9.98 -13.43 9.33
CA ASN A 86 10.91 -14.21 10.11
C ASN A 86 11.62 -15.23 9.20
N PRO A 87 12.95 -15.15 9.05
CA PRO A 87 13.70 -16.06 8.17
C PRO A 87 13.60 -17.52 8.61
N ASN A 88 13.35 -17.78 9.90
CA ASN A 88 13.41 -19.11 10.51
C ASN A 88 12.06 -19.83 10.60
N GLU A 89 10.94 -19.11 10.46
CA GLU A 89 9.59 -19.66 10.70
C GLU A 89 8.79 -19.92 9.42
N ALA A 90 9.13 -19.26 8.30
CA ALA A 90 8.41 -19.46 7.06
C ALA A 90 8.85 -20.78 6.38
N SER A 91 7.97 -21.78 6.35
CA SER A 91 8.18 -23.03 5.60
C SER A 91 8.49 -22.73 4.12
N SER A 92 9.48 -23.42 3.54
CA SER A 92 9.91 -23.18 2.16
C SER A 92 8.87 -23.59 1.12
N ASP A 93 7.96 -24.50 1.48
CA ASP A 93 7.13 -25.24 0.53
C ASP A 93 5.96 -24.42 -0.05
N GLU A 94 5.64 -23.27 0.56
CA GLU A 94 4.61 -22.36 0.06
C GLU A 94 5.16 -21.26 -0.88
N TRP A 95 6.49 -21.14 -1.01
CA TRP A 95 7.13 -20.13 -1.83
C TRP A 95 7.35 -20.62 -3.26
N LEU A 96 6.79 -19.90 -4.23
CA LEU A 96 7.06 -20.18 -5.64
C LEU A 96 8.46 -19.66 -6.02
N GLN A 97 9.39 -20.54 -6.36
CA GLN A 97 10.75 -20.16 -6.81
C GLN A 97 10.76 -19.64 -8.25
N GLY A 98 11.48 -18.54 -8.53
CA GLY A 98 11.67 -18.01 -9.88
C GLY A 98 11.99 -16.51 -9.91
N SER A 99 12.47 -16.00 -11.06
CA SER A 99 12.83 -14.59 -11.24
C SER A 99 11.62 -13.66 -11.22
N LEU A 100 11.73 -12.54 -10.50
CA LEU A 100 10.73 -11.46 -10.45
C LEU A 100 10.39 -10.92 -11.83
N ALA A 101 11.40 -10.78 -12.71
CA ALA A 101 11.25 -10.23 -14.05
C ALA A 101 10.31 -11.06 -14.95
N SER A 102 10.21 -12.37 -14.69
CA SER A 102 9.41 -13.30 -15.49
C SER A 102 7.92 -13.38 -15.09
N ARG A 103 7.53 -12.78 -13.94
CA ARG A 103 6.23 -13.06 -13.31
C ARG A 103 5.19 -11.94 -13.39
N GLY A 104 5.56 -10.80 -13.96
CA GLY A 104 4.71 -9.62 -14.01
C GLY A 104 4.42 -9.05 -12.61
N THR A 105 3.89 -7.84 -12.57
CA THR A 105 3.56 -7.15 -11.32
C THR A 105 2.19 -7.58 -10.81
N LYS A 106 2.15 -8.38 -9.75
CA LYS A 106 0.91 -8.73 -9.03
C LYS A 106 0.75 -7.90 -7.76
N PRO A 107 -0.44 -7.31 -7.50
CA PRO A 107 -0.70 -6.61 -6.25
C PRO A 107 -0.68 -7.59 -5.06
N LEU A 108 -0.30 -7.10 -3.88
CA LEU A 108 -0.29 -7.87 -2.62
C LEU A 108 0.59 -9.13 -2.67
N THR A 109 1.79 -8.99 -3.24
CA THR A 109 2.76 -10.08 -3.36
C THR A 109 3.86 -9.95 -2.32
N TRP A 110 4.24 -11.06 -1.71
CA TRP A 110 5.42 -11.17 -0.86
C TRP A 110 6.59 -11.71 -1.68
N TYR A 111 7.77 -11.12 -1.49
CA TYR A 111 9.01 -11.54 -2.12
C TYR A 111 10.05 -11.84 -1.05
N LYS A 112 10.82 -12.91 -1.25
CA LYS A 112 11.90 -13.33 -0.38
C LYS A 112 13.12 -13.62 -1.24
N VAL A 113 14.27 -13.14 -0.79
CA VAL A 113 15.57 -13.38 -1.43
C VAL A 113 16.61 -13.54 -0.34
N SER A 114 17.62 -14.36 -0.61
CA SER A 114 18.82 -14.50 0.22
C SER A 114 20.01 -13.97 -0.58
N PHE A 115 20.86 -13.19 0.07
CA PHE A 115 22.06 -12.62 -0.51
C PHE A 115 23.14 -12.51 0.55
N ASP A 116 24.41 -12.60 0.14
CA ASP A 116 25.54 -12.38 1.03
C ASP A 116 25.76 -10.88 1.24
N ALA A 117 26.19 -10.50 2.45
CA ALA A 117 26.52 -9.11 2.74
C ALA A 117 27.65 -8.63 1.81
N PRO A 118 27.50 -7.49 1.12
CA PRO A 118 28.59 -6.93 0.34
C PRO A 118 29.76 -6.57 1.26
N GLY A 119 30.99 -6.69 0.76
CA GLY A 119 32.18 -6.25 1.50
C GLY A 119 32.25 -4.74 1.64
N GLY A 120 33.00 -4.27 2.65
CA GLY A 120 33.19 -2.83 2.92
C GLY A 120 32.56 -2.39 4.26
N VAL A 121 32.63 -1.08 4.51
CA VAL A 121 32.03 -0.41 5.70
C VAL A 121 31.15 0.77 5.31
N GLU A 122 30.96 0.96 4.00
CA GLU A 122 30.17 2.02 3.42
C GLU A 122 28.67 1.81 3.70
N PRO A 123 27.88 2.89 3.78
CA PRO A 123 26.44 2.77 3.90
C PRO A 123 25.83 2.04 2.71
N LEU A 124 24.85 1.17 3.00
CA LEU A 124 24.14 0.38 1.99
C LEU A 124 22.69 0.88 1.83
N ALA A 125 22.15 0.68 0.62
CA ALA A 125 20.76 0.97 0.30
C ALA A 125 20.20 -0.12 -0.63
N LEU A 126 18.86 -0.22 -0.66
CA LEU A 126 18.15 -1.06 -1.63
C LEU A 126 17.54 -0.17 -2.70
N ASP A 127 17.88 -0.44 -3.96
CA ASP A 127 17.22 0.19 -5.10
C ASP A 127 15.86 -0.48 -5.33
N MET A 128 14.80 0.29 -5.11
CA MET A 128 13.41 -0.15 -5.25
C MET A 128 12.75 0.43 -6.51
N GLN A 129 13.49 1.01 -7.46
CA GLN A 129 12.95 1.72 -8.63
C GLN A 129 11.99 0.86 -9.47
N SER A 130 12.23 -0.44 -9.57
CA SER A 130 11.36 -1.38 -10.31
C SER A 130 10.12 -1.83 -9.53
N MET A 131 10.00 -1.41 -8.28
CA MET A 131 8.90 -1.79 -7.38
C MET A 131 7.83 -0.70 -7.35
N GLY A 132 6.80 -0.86 -6.53
CA GLY A 132 5.73 0.12 -6.36
C GLY A 132 5.63 0.67 -4.93
N LYS A 133 4.90 -0.03 -4.07
CA LYS A 133 4.71 0.38 -2.68
C LYS A 133 4.68 -0.82 -1.76
N GLY A 134 5.37 -0.74 -0.63
CA GLY A 134 5.39 -1.82 0.33
C GLY A 134 6.23 -1.54 1.57
N GLN A 135 6.68 -2.63 2.18
CA GLN A 135 7.51 -2.67 3.37
C GLN A 135 8.68 -3.61 3.12
N ILE A 136 9.81 -3.38 3.79
CA ILE A 136 11.01 -4.19 3.64
C ILE A 136 11.50 -4.64 5.01
N TRP A 137 11.95 -5.89 5.05
CA TRP A 137 12.62 -6.49 6.20
C TRP A 137 13.94 -7.12 5.76
N ILE A 138 14.96 -7.00 6.61
CA ILE A 138 16.23 -7.70 6.48
C ILE A 138 16.43 -8.49 7.77
N ASN A 139 16.60 -9.81 7.66
CA ASN A 139 16.78 -10.71 8.81
C ASN A 139 15.70 -10.53 9.91
N GLY A 140 14.43 -10.41 9.50
CA GLY A 140 13.29 -10.18 10.39
C GLY A 140 13.15 -8.73 10.90
N GLN A 141 14.13 -7.86 10.67
CA GLN A 141 14.09 -6.48 11.13
C GLN A 141 13.51 -5.56 10.05
N SER A 142 12.48 -4.79 10.42
CA SER A 142 11.89 -3.82 9.50
C SER A 142 12.86 -2.67 9.24
N ILE A 143 13.13 -2.40 7.97
CA ILE A 143 13.91 -1.22 7.54
C ILE A 143 13.01 -0.09 7.01
N GLY A 144 11.69 -0.29 7.09
CA GLY A 144 10.70 0.74 6.79
C GLY A 144 9.85 0.48 5.53
N ARG A 145 9.13 1.53 5.15
CA ARG A 145 8.23 1.57 4.00
C ARG A 145 8.96 2.11 2.78
N TYR A 146 8.70 1.52 1.62
CA TYR A 146 9.10 2.11 0.34
C TYR A 146 7.85 2.51 -0.45
N TRP A 147 7.99 3.58 -1.23
CA TRP A 147 6.98 4.01 -2.18
C TRP A 147 7.63 4.76 -3.33
N THR A 148 7.69 4.13 -4.50
CA THR A 148 8.18 4.71 -5.75
C THR A 148 7.02 5.40 -6.46
N ASP A 149 6.79 6.66 -6.10
CA ASP A 149 5.86 7.56 -6.80
C ASP A 149 6.63 8.70 -7.47
N SER A 150 6.09 9.24 -8.55
CA SER A 150 6.71 10.38 -9.22
C SER A 150 6.62 11.62 -8.33
N ALA A 151 7.78 12.19 -8.00
CA ALA A 151 7.85 13.44 -7.26
C ALA A 151 7.16 14.57 -8.05
N LYS A 152 6.33 15.35 -7.36
CA LYS A 152 5.63 16.52 -7.91
C LYS A 152 6.10 17.76 -7.19
N GLY A 153 6.48 18.80 -7.93
CA GLY A 153 6.98 20.04 -7.36
C GLY A 153 7.73 20.89 -8.38
N SER A 154 8.36 21.97 -7.91
CA SER A 154 9.16 22.87 -8.73
C SER A 154 10.62 22.78 -8.29
N CYS A 155 11.49 22.29 -9.18
CA CYS A 155 12.94 22.22 -8.97
C CYS A 155 13.66 23.39 -9.63
N LYS A 156 13.21 24.62 -9.34
CA LYS A 156 13.88 25.83 -9.85
C LYS A 156 15.15 26.08 -9.03
N SER A 157 16.19 26.61 -9.68
CA SER A 157 17.38 27.09 -9.00
C SER A 157 17.01 28.13 -7.93
N CYS A 158 17.64 28.04 -6.77
CA CYS A 158 17.51 29.01 -5.70
C CYS A 158 18.84 29.71 -5.43
N SER A 159 18.78 30.92 -4.88
CA SER A 159 19.96 31.67 -4.43
C SER A 159 19.92 31.80 -2.92
N TYR A 160 21.09 31.62 -2.28
CA TYR A 160 21.24 31.82 -0.84
C TYR A 160 21.09 33.29 -0.43
N ALA A 161 21.25 34.23 -1.37
CA ALA A 161 21.21 35.67 -1.11
C ALA A 161 19.82 36.19 -0.73
N GLY A 162 18.76 35.38 -0.93
CA GLY A 162 17.38 35.85 -0.81
C GLY A 162 16.92 36.59 -2.08
N ARG A 163 15.70 37.13 -2.03
CA ARG A 163 15.18 38.06 -3.04
C ARG A 163 15.24 39.48 -2.49
#